data_AF-A0A7L3UPP6-F1
#
_entry.id   AF-A0A7L3UPP6-F1
#
_cell.length_a   1.000
_cell.length_b   1.000
_cell.length_c   1.000
_cell.angle_alpha   90.00
_cell.angle_beta   90.00
_cell.angle_gamma   90.00
#
_symmetry.space_group_name_H-M   'P 1'
#
loop_
_entity.id
_entity.type
_entity.pdbx_description
1 polymer ?
#
loop_
_entity_poly.entity_id
_entity_poly.type
_entity_poly.pdbx_seq_one_letter_code
_entity_poly.pdbx_strand_id
1 'polypeptide(L)'
;LPPLPPALLSPAGASLCLQVALQALHRSQSPACARLCDALIGRLAPPGPAPHGESGLVQGLQDAERGRLLEAAMTVAGPRRLRQLFREQLKGRLRGVATHRLANHGLQRLLDHAPQDVVG
;
A
#
# COMPACT_ATOMS: atom_id res chain seq x y z
N LEU A 1 7.25 26.34 17.37
CA LEU A 1 6.36 25.47 16.55
C LEU A 1 5.02 25.37 17.28
N PRO A 2 3.88 25.65 16.62
CA PRO A 2 2.58 25.44 17.24
C PRO A 2 2.38 23.93 17.54
N PRO A 3 1.67 23.57 18.61
CA PRO A 3 1.36 22.18 18.90
C PRO A 3 0.50 21.60 17.78
N LEU A 4 0.84 20.39 17.33
CA LEU A 4 0.05 19.67 16.33
C LEU A 4 -1.36 19.42 16.90
N PRO A 5 -2.44 19.70 16.14
CA PRO A 5 -3.80 19.45 16.61
C PRO A 5 -3.98 17.96 16.97
N PRO A 6 -4.74 17.65 18.04
CA PRO A 6 -4.90 16.28 18.54
C PRO A 6 -5.49 15.32 17.49
N ALA A 7 -6.20 15.82 16.49
CA ALA A 7 -6.66 15.05 15.33
C ALA A 7 -5.51 14.40 14.55
N LEU A 8 -4.31 15.00 14.51
CA LEU A 8 -3.13 14.42 13.84
C LEU A 8 -2.45 13.34 14.67
N LEU A 9 -2.76 13.26 15.98
CA LEU A 9 -2.32 12.17 16.86
C LEU A 9 -3.25 10.95 16.77
N SER A 10 -4.41 11.09 16.12
CA SER A 10 -5.26 9.94 15.80
C SER A 10 -4.60 9.05 14.73
N PRO A 11 -4.88 7.74 14.72
CA PRO A 11 -4.43 6.85 13.65
C PRO A 11 -4.80 7.40 12.26
N ALA A 12 -6.06 7.80 12.08
CA ALA A 12 -6.55 8.39 10.82
C ALA A 12 -5.78 9.67 10.42
N GLY A 13 -5.46 10.53 11.38
CA GLY A 13 -4.65 11.73 11.15
C GLY A 13 -3.21 11.41 10.74
N ALA A 14 -2.58 10.45 11.44
CA ALA A 14 -1.25 9.97 11.08
C ALA A 14 -1.22 9.31 9.69
N SER A 15 -2.26 8.54 9.35
CA SER A 15 -2.47 7.94 8.03
C SER A 15 -2.54 9.01 6.94
N LEU A 16 -3.34 10.07 7.14
CA LEU A 16 -3.42 11.17 6.18
C LEU A 16 -2.08 11.90 6.02
N CYS A 17 -1.39 12.19 7.12
CA CYS A 17 -0.06 12.81 7.11
C CYS A 17 0.94 12.01 6.29
N LEU A 18 0.96 10.68 6.45
CA LEU A 18 1.84 9.79 5.70
C LEU A 18 1.51 9.77 4.20
N GLN A 19 0.23 9.77 3.84
CA GLN A 19 -0.21 9.85 2.44
C GLN A 19 0.25 11.17 1.79
N VAL A 20 0.07 12.30 2.48
CA VAL A 20 0.53 13.62 2.01
C VAL A 20 2.06 13.66 1.90
N ALA A 21 2.78 13.11 2.88
CA ALA A 21 4.24 13.04 2.87
C ALA A 21 4.76 12.23 1.67
N LEU A 22 4.18 11.06 1.40
CA LEU A 22 4.51 10.25 0.21
C LEU A 22 4.33 11.04 -1.08
N GLN A 23 3.19 11.73 -1.24
CA GLN A 23 2.90 12.53 -2.43
C GLN A 23 3.85 13.72 -2.60
N ALA A 24 4.19 14.42 -1.50
CA ALA A 24 5.13 15.54 -1.52
C ALA A 24 6.55 15.08 -1.88
N LEU A 25 6.99 13.94 -1.33
CA LEU A 25 8.29 13.33 -1.67
C LEU A 25 8.31 12.84 -3.12
N HIS A 26 7.21 12.29 -3.62
CA HIS A 26 7.11 11.84 -5.01
C HIS A 26 7.19 13.01 -5.99
N ARG A 27 6.42 14.09 -5.74
CA ARG A 27 6.42 15.30 -6.57
C ARG A 27 7.78 16.00 -6.60
N SER A 28 8.52 15.96 -5.49
CA SER A 28 9.88 16.50 -5.42
C SER A 28 10.95 15.54 -5.96
N GLN A 29 10.57 14.35 -6.46
CA GLN A 29 11.48 13.31 -6.94
C GLN A 29 12.52 12.88 -5.91
N SER A 30 12.18 13.02 -4.62
CA SER A 30 13.12 12.72 -3.54
C SER A 30 13.36 11.22 -3.43
N PRO A 31 14.61 10.75 -3.29
CA PRO A 31 14.92 9.34 -3.05
C PRO A 31 14.34 8.82 -1.73
N ALA A 32 13.92 9.71 -0.82
CA ALA A 32 13.21 9.34 0.39
C ALA A 32 11.81 8.77 0.10
N CYS A 33 11.20 9.08 -1.06
CA CYS A 33 9.90 8.54 -1.46
C CYS A 33 9.93 7.01 -1.54
N ALA A 34 10.91 6.45 -2.25
CA ALA A 34 11.07 5.00 -2.38
C ALA A 34 11.29 4.34 -1.02
N ARG A 35 12.16 4.91 -0.18
CA ARG A 35 12.44 4.38 1.17
C ARG A 35 11.19 4.39 2.05
N LEU A 36 10.43 5.48 2.06
CA LEU A 36 9.21 5.58 2.84
C LEU A 36 8.14 4.60 2.33
N CYS A 37 7.98 4.49 1.01
CA CYS A 37 7.08 3.55 0.36
C CYS A 37 7.43 2.10 0.75
N ASP A 38 8.69 1.69 0.63
CA ASP A 38 9.13 0.34 0.98
C ASP A 38 8.96 0.04 2.47
N ALA A 39 9.25 1.01 3.35
CA ALA A 39 9.00 0.87 4.79
C ALA A 39 7.51 0.68 5.09
N LEU A 40 6.64 1.47 4.46
CA LEU A 40 5.19 1.37 4.66
C LEU A 40 4.65 0.03 4.16
N ILE A 41 5.03 -0.39 2.95
CA ILE A 41 4.63 -1.69 2.40
C ILE A 41 5.16 -2.83 3.29
N GLY A 42 6.42 -2.78 3.72
CA GLY A 42 6.99 -3.81 4.58
C GLY A 42 6.31 -3.92 5.95
N ARG A 43 5.85 -2.79 6.50
CA ARG A 43 5.12 -2.75 7.79
C ARG A 43 3.66 -3.18 7.66
N LEU A 44 2.97 -2.74 6.61
CA LEU A 44 1.54 -2.93 6.43
C LEU A 44 1.20 -4.24 5.70
N ALA A 45 2.14 -4.75 4.91
CA ALA A 45 2.04 -5.97 4.12
C ALA A 45 3.31 -6.83 4.29
N PRO A 46 3.59 -7.32 5.51
CA PRO A 46 4.82 -8.08 5.77
C PRO A 46 4.90 -9.33 4.87
N PRO A 47 6.09 -9.64 4.32
CA PRO A 47 6.29 -10.85 3.53
C PRO A 47 6.30 -12.08 4.44
N GLY A 48 5.53 -13.10 4.08
CA GLY A 48 5.50 -14.38 4.79
C GLY A 48 4.11 -15.01 4.82
N PRO A 49 3.99 -16.28 5.22
CA PRO A 49 2.70 -16.85 5.53
C PRO A 49 2.16 -16.10 6.74
N ALA A 50 1.11 -15.28 6.56
CA ALA A 50 0.39 -14.76 7.71
C ALA A 50 -0.10 -15.96 8.55
N PRO A 51 -0.35 -15.78 9.86
CA PRO A 51 -1.11 -16.79 10.59
C PRO A 51 -2.39 -17.09 9.78
N HIS A 52 -2.66 -18.36 9.49
CA HIS A 52 -3.75 -18.87 8.63
C HIS A 52 -3.50 -18.86 7.11
N GLY A 53 -2.28 -18.57 6.65
CA GLY A 53 -1.91 -18.68 5.23
C GLY A 53 -2.42 -17.54 4.34
N GLU A 54 -3.08 -16.53 4.91
CA GLU A 54 -3.47 -15.32 4.18
C GLU A 54 -2.24 -14.43 3.87
N SER A 55 -2.35 -13.49 2.94
CA SER A 55 -1.24 -12.60 2.57
C SER A 55 -1.30 -11.37 3.46
N GLY A 56 -0.15 -10.90 3.93
CA GLY A 56 -0.06 -9.65 4.69
C GLY A 56 -0.64 -8.46 3.91
N LEU A 57 -0.43 -8.40 2.60
CA LEU A 57 -1.03 -7.41 1.72
C LEU A 57 -2.55 -7.52 1.67
N VAL A 58 -3.08 -8.74 1.48
CA VAL A 58 -4.52 -8.96 1.43
C VAL A 58 -5.17 -8.52 2.75
N GLN A 59 -4.60 -8.92 3.88
CA GLN A 59 -5.05 -8.50 5.20
C GLN A 59 -4.96 -6.97 5.38
N GLY A 60 -3.88 -6.34 4.92
CA GLY A 60 -3.70 -4.89 4.97
C GLY A 60 -4.74 -4.13 4.12
N LEU A 61 -5.08 -4.66 2.95
CA LEU A 61 -6.08 -4.09 2.05
C LEU A 61 -7.53 -4.29 2.53
N GLN A 62 -7.78 -5.24 3.42
CA GLN A 62 -9.09 -5.43 4.06
C GLN A 62 -9.36 -4.42 5.18
N ASP A 63 -8.34 -3.72 5.68
CA ASP A 63 -8.49 -2.65 6.66
C ASP A 63 -8.61 -1.29 5.97
N ALA A 64 -9.59 -0.48 6.37
CA ALA A 64 -9.88 0.78 5.69
C ALA A 64 -8.75 1.82 5.80
N GLU A 65 -7.99 1.83 6.91
CA GLU A 65 -6.94 2.80 7.13
C GLU A 65 -5.61 2.35 6.53
N ARG A 66 -5.25 1.08 6.75
CA ARG A 66 -4.06 0.44 6.17
C ARG A 66 -4.19 0.32 4.65
N GLY A 67 -5.39 0.02 4.14
CA GLY A 67 -5.70 -0.05 2.72
C GLY A 67 -5.40 1.27 2.02
N ARG A 68 -5.90 2.40 2.55
CA ARG A 68 -5.60 3.74 2.00
C ARG A 68 -4.10 4.06 1.98
N LEU A 69 -3.36 3.66 3.02
CA LEU A 69 -1.90 3.84 3.05
C LEU A 69 -1.18 2.97 2.02
N LEU A 70 -1.59 1.72 1.89
CA LEU A 70 -1.06 0.81 0.88
C LEU A 70 -1.36 1.32 -0.52
N GLU A 71 -2.58 1.82 -0.79
CA GLU A 71 -2.95 2.43 -2.07
C GLU A 71 -2.08 3.66 -2.40
N ALA A 72 -1.86 4.54 -1.43
CA ALA A 72 -1.00 5.71 -1.61
C ALA A 72 0.46 5.29 -1.85
N ALA A 73 0.96 4.28 -1.13
CA ALA A 73 2.30 3.74 -1.33
C ALA A 73 2.44 3.10 -2.72
N MET A 74 1.45 2.31 -3.17
CA MET A 74 1.44 1.66 -4.48
C MET A 74 1.40 2.67 -5.63
N THR A 75 0.72 3.80 -5.44
CA THR A 75 0.65 4.89 -6.44
C THR A 75 2.02 5.49 -6.74
N VAL A 76 2.94 5.49 -5.77
CA VAL A 76 4.28 6.07 -5.92
C VAL A 76 5.40 5.01 -5.97
N ALA A 77 5.03 3.73 -5.84
CA ALA A 77 5.97 2.62 -5.87
C ALA A 77 6.51 2.42 -7.29
N GLY A 78 7.80 2.06 -7.38
CA GLY A 78 8.39 1.69 -8.66
C GLY A 78 7.77 0.41 -9.24
N PRO A 79 7.72 0.26 -10.58
CA PRO A 79 7.05 -0.87 -11.23
C PRO A 79 7.64 -2.21 -10.78
N ARG A 80 8.96 -2.31 -10.61
CA ARG A 80 9.63 -3.53 -10.11
C ARG A 80 9.06 -3.99 -8.75
N ARG A 81 8.79 -3.04 -7.86
CA ARG A 81 8.27 -3.33 -6.51
C ARG A 81 6.83 -3.83 -6.57
N LEU A 82 5.98 -3.18 -7.37
CA LEU A 82 4.59 -3.62 -7.58
C LEU A 82 4.50 -5.02 -8.18
N ARG A 83 5.37 -5.34 -9.14
CA ARG A 83 5.46 -6.70 -9.70
C ARG A 83 5.79 -7.75 -8.64
N GLN A 84 6.78 -7.45 -7.80
CA GLN A 84 7.18 -8.34 -6.72
C GLN A 84 6.01 -8.56 -5.75
N LEU A 85 5.39 -7.46 -5.32
CA LEU A 85 4.25 -7.48 -4.41
C LEU A 85 3.09 -8.32 -4.96
N PHE A 86 2.76 -8.16 -6.25
CA PHE A 86 1.76 -8.99 -6.92
C PHE A 86 2.12 -10.48 -6.90
N ARG A 87 3.33 -10.82 -7.36
CA ARG A 87 3.77 -12.22 -7.53
C ARG A 87 3.84 -12.95 -6.20
N GLU A 88 4.30 -12.28 -5.15
CA GLU A 88 4.50 -12.88 -3.84
C GLU A 88 3.21 -12.96 -3.01
N GLN A 89 2.33 -11.98 -3.15
CA GLN A 89 1.25 -11.77 -2.17
C GLN A 89 -0.18 -11.88 -2.76
N LEU A 90 -0.36 -11.70 -4.07
CA LEU A 90 -1.68 -11.72 -4.72
C LEU A 90 -1.87 -12.87 -5.72
N LYS A 91 -0.79 -13.36 -6.33
CA LYS A 91 -0.87 -14.44 -7.33
C LYS A 91 -1.59 -15.66 -6.75
N GLY A 92 -2.63 -16.12 -7.43
CA GLY A 92 -3.49 -17.23 -6.98
C GLY A 92 -4.65 -16.83 -6.05
N ARG A 93 -4.78 -15.55 -5.67
CA ARG A 93 -5.81 -15.05 -4.73
C ARG A 93 -6.71 -13.96 -5.31
N LEU A 94 -6.49 -13.60 -6.58
CA LEU A 94 -7.13 -12.46 -7.24
C LEU A 94 -8.65 -12.48 -7.16
N ARG A 95 -9.29 -13.64 -7.37
CA ARG A 95 -10.75 -13.74 -7.33
C ARG A 95 -11.31 -13.33 -5.96
N GLY A 96 -10.73 -13.81 -4.87
CA GLY A 96 -11.17 -13.47 -3.52
C GLY A 96 -10.96 -11.99 -3.19
N VAL A 97 -9.80 -11.45 -3.58
CA VAL A 97 -9.48 -10.02 -3.37
C VAL A 97 -10.38 -9.11 -4.20
N ALA A 98 -10.66 -9.46 -5.46
CA ALA A 98 -11.50 -8.69 -6.36
C ALA A 98 -12.97 -8.61 -5.89
N THR A 99 -13.47 -9.65 -5.22
CA THR A 99 -14.84 -9.66 -4.67
C THR A 99 -14.95 -8.97 -3.30
N HIS A 100 -13.83 -8.61 -2.67
CA HIS A 100 -13.84 -8.02 -1.34
C HIS A 100 -14.17 -6.52 -1.39
N ARG A 101 -15.06 -6.06 -0.51
CA ARG A 101 -15.58 -4.67 -0.51
C ARG A 101 -14.47 -3.61 -0.40
N LEU A 102 -13.46 -3.86 0.42
CA LEU A 102 -12.35 -2.94 0.66
C LEU A 102 -11.13 -3.25 -0.24
N ALA A 103 -10.62 -4.47 -0.16
CA ALA A 103 -9.41 -4.86 -0.90
C ALA A 103 -9.49 -4.79 -2.44
N ASN A 104 -10.68 -4.76 -3.06
CA ASN A 104 -10.77 -4.60 -4.51
C ASN A 104 -10.14 -3.28 -4.99
N HIS A 105 -10.27 -2.19 -4.23
CA HIS A 105 -9.73 -0.89 -4.62
C HIS A 105 -8.21 -0.89 -4.56
N GLY A 106 -7.64 -1.52 -3.52
CA GLY A 106 -6.21 -1.77 -3.44
C GLY A 106 -5.67 -2.61 -4.61
N LEU A 107 -6.42 -3.64 -5.02
CA LEU A 107 -6.08 -4.44 -6.19
C LEU A 107 -6.11 -3.61 -7.48
N GLN A 108 -7.16 -2.80 -7.69
CA GLN A 108 -7.27 -1.90 -8.84
C GLN A 108 -6.08 -0.94 -8.90
N ARG A 109 -5.75 -0.28 -7.78
CA ARG A 109 -4.59 0.61 -7.68
C ARG A 109 -3.28 -0.08 -8.00
N LEU A 110 -3.10 -1.31 -7.52
CA LEU A 110 -1.92 -2.08 -7.85
C LEU A 110 -1.84 -2.34 -9.36
N LEU A 111 -2.95 -2.72 -9.99
CA LEU A 111 -3.02 -3.04 -11.42
C LEU A 111 -2.82 -1.80 -12.30
N ASP A 112 -3.36 -0.65 -11.91
CA ASP A 112 -3.21 0.63 -12.63
C ASP A 112 -1.75 1.10 -12.71
N HIS A 113 -0.95 0.77 -11.69
CA HIS A 113 0.45 1.17 -11.59
C HIS A 113 1.44 0.03 -11.87
N ALA A 114 0.96 -1.22 -11.89
CA ALA A 114 1.77 -2.35 -12.28
C ALA A 114 1.98 -2.34 -13.81
N PRO A 115 3.18 -2.67 -14.27
CA PRO A 115 3.46 -2.79 -15.70
C PRO A 115 2.63 -3.92 -16.33
N GLN A 116 2.18 -3.71 -17.56
CA GLN A 116 1.21 -4.56 -18.27
C GLN A 116 1.64 -6.05 -18.39
N ASP A 117 2.94 -6.33 -18.35
CA ASP A 117 3.52 -7.68 -18.42
C ASP A 117 3.23 -8.58 -17.20
N VAL A 118 2.49 -8.09 -16.20
CA VAL A 118 2.19 -8.83 -14.95
C VAL A 118 0.78 -9.41 -14.93
N VAL A 119 -0.08 -8.89 -15.80
CA VAL A 119 -1.48 -9.33 -15.95
C VAL A 119 -1.61 -10.35 -17.09
N GLY A 120 -0.54 -10.57 -17.86
CA GLY A 120 -0.41 -11.60 -18.90
C GLY A 120 0.16 -12.92 -18.40
#